data_AF-B7PXF3-F1
#
_entry.id   AF-B7PXF3-F1
#
_cell.length_a   1.000
_cell.length_b   1.000
_cell.length_c   1.000
_cell.angle_alpha   90.00
_cell.angle_beta   90.00
_cell.angle_gamma   90.00
#
_symmetry.space_group_name_H-M   'P 1'
#
loop_
_entity.id
_entity.type
_entity.pdbx_description
1 polymer ?
#
loop_
_entity_poly.entity_id
_entity_poly.type
_entity_poly.pdbx_seq_one_letter_code
_entity_poly.pdbx_strand_id
1 'polypeptide(L)'
;LSAANIELRHYVPSDMSRKPRGLADLDRWKASEFRLFLLYAGPVVLKSTIPDSLRDNFMTLHCAVSILCSPSSCAQYLDYAERLLAHFVETYIVLYGRHAVSHNVHGLIHVADDVRVHGCLHGYSAFPFENYMSKLKDYMRKPERPLEQLYNRIMEERKL
;
A
#
# COMPACT_ATOMS: atom_id res chain seq x y z
N LEU A 1 -0.26 -9.94 18.09
CA LEU A 1 -0.10 -9.25 16.78
C LEU A 1 -0.27 -10.21 15.60
N SER A 2 0.63 -11.18 15.39
CA SER A 2 0.57 -12.09 14.22
C SER A 2 -0.70 -12.96 14.13
N ALA A 3 -1.21 -13.47 15.25
CA ALA A 3 -2.41 -14.33 15.25
C ALA A 3 -3.68 -13.60 14.78
N ALA A 4 -3.92 -12.39 15.29
CA ALA A 4 -5.08 -11.58 14.92
C ALA A 4 -5.09 -11.21 13.41
N ASN A 5 -3.93 -10.95 12.80
CA ASN A 5 -3.87 -10.69 11.36
C ASN A 5 -4.14 -11.96 10.52
N ILE A 6 -3.79 -13.15 11.04
CA ILE A 6 -4.06 -14.44 10.38
C ILE A 6 -5.54 -14.82 10.50
N GLU A 7 -6.21 -14.49 11.60
CA GLU A 7 -7.65 -14.75 11.75
C GLU A 7 -8.49 -14.00 10.71
N LEU A 8 -8.04 -12.81 10.29
CA LEU A 8 -8.70 -12.03 9.24
C LEU A 8 -8.72 -12.73 7.86
N ARG A 9 -7.94 -13.79 7.65
CA ARG A 9 -7.93 -14.56 6.39
C ARG A 9 -9.31 -15.06 5.95
N HIS A 10 -10.21 -15.30 6.91
CA HIS A 10 -11.56 -15.78 6.63
C HIS A 10 -12.51 -14.67 6.16
N TYR A 11 -12.15 -13.41 6.38
CA TYR A 11 -12.97 -12.23 6.07
C TYR A 11 -12.42 -11.42 4.89
N VAL A 12 -11.29 -11.85 4.32
CA VAL A 12 -10.68 -11.18 3.16
C VAL A 12 -11.38 -11.65 1.89
N PRO A 13 -11.95 -10.73 1.09
CA PRO A 13 -12.67 -11.09 -0.11
C PRO A 13 -11.73 -11.68 -1.17
N SER A 14 -12.30 -12.51 -2.07
CA SER A 14 -11.56 -13.32 -3.04
C SER A 14 -10.89 -12.51 -4.16
N ASP A 15 -11.29 -11.25 -4.33
CA ASP A 15 -10.70 -10.27 -5.24
C ASP A 15 -9.33 -9.78 -4.75
N MET A 16 -9.01 -9.95 -3.47
CA MET A 16 -7.69 -9.67 -2.93
C MET A 16 -6.73 -10.80 -3.29
N SER A 17 -5.65 -10.46 -4.01
CA SER A 17 -4.72 -11.45 -4.58
C SER A 17 -4.01 -12.32 -3.55
N ARG A 18 -3.96 -11.90 -2.27
CA ARG A 18 -3.30 -12.63 -1.19
C ARG A 18 -4.02 -12.52 0.14
N LYS A 19 -4.01 -13.63 0.87
CA LYS A 19 -4.49 -13.71 2.26
C LYS A 19 -3.42 -13.14 3.22
N PRO A 20 -3.82 -12.42 4.28
CA PRO A 20 -2.88 -11.80 5.22
C PRO A 20 -2.00 -12.85 5.90
N ARG A 21 -0.71 -12.55 6.04
CA ARG A 21 0.28 -13.38 6.74
C ARG A 21 0.57 -12.85 8.14
N GLY A 22 1.27 -13.64 8.95
CA GLY A 22 1.73 -13.16 10.25
C GLY A 22 2.67 -11.98 10.09
N LEU A 23 2.72 -11.13 11.12
CA LEU A 23 3.66 -9.99 11.17
C LEU A 23 5.12 -10.45 11.34
N ALA A 24 5.36 -11.73 11.63
CA ALA A 24 6.70 -12.33 11.64
C ALA A 24 7.33 -12.43 10.25
N ASP A 25 6.52 -12.44 9.19
CA ASP A 25 6.97 -12.50 7.78
C ASP A 25 6.98 -11.12 7.11
N LEU A 26 6.97 -10.03 7.87
CA LEU A 26 6.76 -8.68 7.35
C LEU A 26 7.85 -8.27 6.33
N ASP A 27 9.07 -8.78 6.49
CA ASP A 27 10.17 -8.66 5.54
C ASP A 27 9.88 -9.28 4.16
N ARG A 28 8.96 -10.25 4.10
CA ARG A 28 8.55 -10.97 2.89
C ARG A 28 7.21 -10.51 2.33
N TRP A 29 6.57 -9.53 2.95
CA TRP A 29 5.28 -9.02 2.49
C TRP A 29 5.42 -8.33 1.13
N LYS A 30 4.42 -8.56 0.28
CA LYS A 30 4.27 -7.84 -0.99
C LYS A 30 3.52 -6.52 -0.77
N ALA A 31 3.58 -5.63 -1.76
CA ALA A 31 2.88 -4.34 -1.69
C ALA A 31 1.37 -4.51 -1.51
N SER A 32 0.76 -5.55 -2.10
CA SER A 32 -0.67 -5.87 -1.88
C SER A 32 -1.00 -6.23 -0.43
N GLU A 33 -0.09 -6.88 0.28
CA GLU A 33 -0.27 -7.25 1.69
C GLU A 33 -0.07 -6.05 2.61
N PHE A 34 0.92 -5.20 2.32
CA PHE A 34 1.06 -3.91 2.99
C PHE A 34 -0.16 -3.02 2.79
N ARG A 35 -0.73 -2.99 1.59
CA ARG A 35 -1.98 -2.25 1.31
C ARG A 35 -3.13 -2.77 2.14
N LEU A 36 -3.34 -4.09 2.17
CA LEU A 36 -4.42 -4.71 2.95
C LEU A 36 -4.27 -4.36 4.43
N PHE A 37 -3.05 -4.45 4.96
CA PHE A 37 -2.79 -4.13 6.35
C PHE A 37 -3.00 -2.64 6.64
N LEU A 38 -2.40 -1.75 5.85
CA LEU A 38 -2.48 -0.32 6.09
C LEU A 38 -3.91 0.22 5.96
N LEU A 39 -4.66 -0.20 4.94
CA LEU A 39 -5.98 0.37 4.64
C LEU A 39 -7.15 -0.35 5.31
N TYR A 40 -7.00 -1.59 5.79
CA TYR A 40 -8.13 -2.37 6.30
C TYR A 40 -7.84 -3.11 7.60
N ALA A 41 -6.85 -4.00 7.62
CA ALA A 41 -6.65 -4.90 8.76
C ALA A 41 -6.01 -4.21 9.97
N GLY A 42 -5.03 -3.33 9.73
CA GLY A 42 -4.22 -2.67 10.75
C GLY A 42 -5.04 -1.90 11.80
N PRO A 43 -6.01 -1.04 11.42
CA PRO A 43 -6.86 -0.33 12.38
C PRO A 43 -7.57 -1.26 13.37
N VAL A 44 -7.96 -2.46 12.92
CA VAL A 44 -8.66 -3.45 13.75
C VAL A 44 -7.66 -4.25 14.59
N VAL A 45 -6.61 -4.78 13.96
CA VAL A 45 -5.61 -5.65 14.59
C VAL A 45 -4.81 -4.92 15.67
N LEU A 46 -4.52 -3.64 15.46
CA LEU A 46 -3.68 -2.85 16.38
C LEU A 46 -4.48 -2.28 17.55
N LYS A 47 -5.83 -2.23 17.48
CA LYS A 47 -6.68 -1.56 18.48
C LYS A 47 -6.41 -2.00 19.91
N SER A 48 -6.24 -3.30 20.14
CA SER A 48 -6.08 -3.91 21.48
C SER A 48 -4.69 -4.50 21.73
N THR A 49 -3.75 -4.33 20.78
CA THR A 49 -2.49 -5.08 20.81
C THR A 49 -1.25 -4.22 21.03
N ILE A 50 -1.34 -2.90 20.85
CA ILE A 50 -0.23 -1.96 21.05
C ILE A 50 -0.68 -0.76 21.90
N PRO A 51 0.26 -0.02 22.52
CA PRO A 51 -0.06 1.21 23.24
C PRO A 51 -0.81 2.23 22.38
N ASP A 52 -1.67 3.01 23.03
CA ASP A 52 -2.53 4.00 22.37
C ASP A 52 -1.75 4.97 21.48
N SER A 53 -0.62 5.48 21.96
CA SER A 53 0.22 6.42 21.21
C SER A 53 0.76 5.85 19.90
N LEU A 54 1.17 4.58 19.88
CA LEU A 54 1.65 3.91 18.67
C LEU A 54 0.50 3.64 17.70
N ARG A 55 -0.68 3.29 18.22
CA ARG A 55 -1.89 3.11 17.42
C ARG A 55 -2.31 4.43 16.78
N ASP A 56 -2.33 5.52 17.53
CA ASP A 56 -2.81 6.81 17.04
C ASP A 56 -1.86 7.36 15.96
N ASN A 57 -0.55 7.15 16.11
CA ASN A 57 0.43 7.40 15.04
C ASN A 57 0.12 6.53 13.80
N PHE A 58 -0.09 5.22 13.96
CA PHE A 58 -0.49 4.37 12.84
C PHE A 58 -1.81 4.81 12.18
N MET A 59 -2.81 5.22 12.96
CA MET A 59 -4.10 5.69 12.46
C MET A 59 -3.98 7.00 11.67
N THR A 60 -3.02 7.86 12.05
CA THR A 60 -2.67 9.06 11.28
C THR A 60 -2.20 8.69 9.87
N LEU A 61 -1.27 7.72 9.78
CA LEU A 61 -0.80 7.22 8.48
C LEU A 61 -1.91 6.54 7.68
N HIS A 62 -2.71 5.69 8.33
CA HIS A 62 -3.87 5.04 7.71
C HIS A 62 -4.83 6.06 7.10
N CYS A 63 -5.17 7.12 7.84
CA CYS A 63 -6.07 8.16 7.39
C CYS A 63 -5.49 8.92 6.18
N ALA A 64 -4.24 9.36 6.28
CA ALA A 64 -3.56 10.08 5.20
C ALA A 64 -3.54 9.26 3.91
N VAL A 65 -3.08 8.01 3.97
CA VAL A 65 -2.96 7.16 2.78
C VAL A 65 -4.34 6.76 2.22
N SER A 66 -5.34 6.57 3.07
CA SER A 66 -6.72 6.34 2.63
C SER A 66 -7.28 7.49 1.81
N ILE A 67 -7.03 8.74 2.23
CA ILE A 67 -7.40 9.94 1.46
C ILE A 67 -6.67 9.94 0.12
N LEU A 68 -5.35 9.74 0.12
CA LEU A 68 -4.53 9.79 -1.09
C LEU A 68 -4.83 8.66 -2.09
N CYS A 69 -5.44 7.55 -1.64
CA CYS A 69 -5.84 6.43 -2.50
C CYS A 69 -7.27 6.54 -3.06
N SER A 70 -8.09 7.48 -2.59
CA SER A 70 -9.46 7.69 -3.05
C SER A 70 -9.51 8.90 -3.98
N PRO A 71 -9.88 8.76 -5.27
CA PRO A 71 -9.87 9.88 -6.21
C PRO A 71 -10.70 11.09 -5.75
N SER A 72 -11.89 10.86 -5.20
CA SER A 72 -12.77 11.94 -4.70
C SER A 72 -12.21 12.60 -3.44
N SER A 73 -11.77 11.80 -2.47
CA SER A 73 -11.21 12.31 -1.21
C SER A 73 -9.89 13.02 -1.44
N CYS A 74 -9.04 12.48 -2.32
CA CYS A 74 -7.75 13.05 -2.69
C CYS A 74 -7.94 14.44 -3.28
N ALA A 75 -8.86 14.63 -4.23
CA ALA A 75 -9.11 15.94 -4.83
C ALA A 75 -9.57 17.00 -3.81
N GLN A 76 -10.28 16.59 -2.75
CA GLN A 76 -10.84 17.51 -1.76
C GLN A 76 -9.92 17.75 -0.55
N TYR A 77 -9.16 16.73 -0.13
CA TYR A 77 -8.46 16.71 1.16
C TYR A 77 -6.94 16.49 1.03
N LEU A 78 -6.36 16.75 -0.14
CA LEU A 78 -4.93 16.58 -0.38
C LEU A 78 -4.05 17.32 0.64
N ASP A 79 -4.32 18.61 0.87
CA ASP A 79 -3.57 19.43 1.84
C ASP A 79 -3.78 18.97 3.28
N TYR A 80 -4.91 18.30 3.56
CA TYR A 80 -5.11 17.68 4.87
C TYR A 80 -4.29 16.40 5.00
N ALA A 81 -4.26 15.56 3.97
CA ALA A 81 -3.43 14.35 3.95
C ALA A 81 -1.93 14.67 4.07
N GLU A 82 -1.46 15.74 3.43
CA GLU A 82 -0.08 16.23 3.59
C GLU A 82 0.24 16.58 5.05
N ARG A 83 -0.63 17.36 5.71
CA ARG A 83 -0.47 17.70 7.12
C ARG A 83 -0.49 16.46 8.02
N LEU A 84 -1.32 15.46 7.70
CA LEU A 84 -1.32 14.18 8.42
C LEU A 84 0.00 13.41 8.24
N LEU A 85 0.58 13.41 7.02
CA LEU A 85 1.88 12.78 6.77
C LEU A 85 3.01 13.47 7.53
N ALA A 86 3.03 14.81 7.54
CA ALA A 86 3.98 15.57 8.35
C ALA A 86 3.82 15.25 9.85
N HIS A 87 2.59 15.27 10.36
CA HIS A 87 2.28 14.93 11.74
C HIS A 87 2.70 13.49 12.10
N PHE A 88 2.48 12.54 11.18
CA PHE A 88 2.92 11.16 11.35
C PHE A 88 4.44 11.08 11.54
N VAL A 89 5.22 11.75 10.69
CA VAL A 89 6.70 11.71 10.77
C VAL A 89 7.20 12.40 12.04
N GLU A 90 6.62 13.54 12.42
CA GLU A 90 6.96 14.25 13.66
C GLU A 90 6.70 13.38 14.89
N THR A 91 5.51 12.78 14.98
CA THR A 91 5.17 11.90 16.11
C THR A 91 5.94 10.58 16.07
N TYR A 92 6.28 10.06 14.89
CA TYR A 92 7.14 8.90 14.71
C TYR A 92 8.54 9.15 15.32
N ILE A 93 9.12 10.32 15.10
CA ILE A 93 10.41 10.70 15.71
C ILE A 93 10.35 10.64 17.24
N VAL A 94 9.26 11.12 17.83
CA VAL A 94 9.08 11.14 19.29
C VAL A 94 8.90 9.71 19.84
N LEU A 95 8.13 8.87 19.14
CA LEU A 95 7.77 7.53 19.62
C LEU A 95 8.84 6.48 19.40
N TYR A 96 9.52 6.52 18.24
CA TYR A 96 10.50 5.50 17.82
C TYR A 96 11.94 6.00 17.85
N GLY A 97 12.14 7.32 18.00
CA GLY A 97 13.45 7.96 18.00
C GLY A 97 13.90 8.40 16.60
N ARG A 98 14.68 9.48 16.54
CA ARG A 98 15.20 10.05 15.28
C ARG A 98 16.01 9.04 14.45
N HIS A 99 16.71 8.12 15.09
CA HIS A 99 17.52 7.09 14.42
C HIS A 99 16.66 6.06 13.66
N ALA A 100 15.38 5.91 14.00
CA ALA A 100 14.46 5.01 13.32
C ALA A 100 13.86 5.61 12.03
N VAL A 101 14.07 6.91 11.78
CA VAL A 101 13.60 7.59 10.57
C VAL A 101 14.47 7.20 9.38
N SER A 102 14.09 6.10 8.75
CA SER A 102 14.68 5.69 7.47
C SER A 102 14.26 6.62 6.33
N HIS A 103 14.93 6.51 5.19
CA HIS A 103 14.56 7.23 3.96
C HIS A 103 13.08 7.04 3.60
N ASN A 104 12.54 5.83 3.76
CA ASN A 104 11.14 5.54 3.45
C ASN A 104 10.16 6.28 4.37
N VAL A 105 10.51 6.44 5.66
CA VAL A 105 9.68 7.20 6.61
C VAL A 105 9.72 8.68 6.27
N HIS A 106 10.91 9.21 5.97
CA HIS A 106 11.05 10.60 5.57
C HIS A 106 10.32 10.90 4.26
N GLY A 107 10.45 10.02 3.26
CA GLY A 107 9.83 10.16 1.95
C GLY A 107 8.31 10.30 1.98
N LEU A 108 7.64 9.84 3.05
CA LEU A 108 6.20 10.00 3.23
C LEU A 108 5.73 11.45 3.12
N ILE A 109 6.52 12.42 3.58
CA ILE A 109 6.12 13.85 3.52
C ILE A 109 6.01 14.37 2.08
N HIS A 110 6.68 13.73 1.13
CA HIS A 110 6.70 14.14 -0.28
C HIS A 110 5.62 13.46 -1.12
N VAL A 111 4.94 12.44 -0.59
CA VAL A 111 3.92 11.70 -1.33
C VAL A 111 2.76 12.60 -1.76
N ALA A 112 2.43 13.62 -0.96
CA ALA A 112 1.40 14.59 -1.34
C ALA A 112 1.79 15.40 -2.58
N ASP A 113 3.06 15.79 -2.72
CA ASP A 113 3.57 16.47 -3.91
C ASP A 113 3.50 15.57 -5.15
N ASP A 114 3.89 14.30 -5.01
CA ASP A 114 3.75 13.33 -6.09
C ASP A 114 2.29 13.18 -6.54
N VAL A 115 1.35 13.18 -5.59
CA VAL A 115 -0.09 13.11 -5.88
C VAL A 115 -0.60 14.37 -6.59
N ARG A 116 -0.06 15.56 -6.29
CA ARG A 116 -0.39 16.80 -7.03
C ARG A 116 -0.01 16.70 -8.51
N VAL A 117 1.10 16.03 -8.81
CA VAL A 117 1.63 15.91 -10.18
C VAL A 117 1.02 14.73 -10.93
N HIS A 118 0.88 13.58 -10.28
CA HIS A 118 0.53 12.30 -10.91
C HIS A 118 -0.92 11.86 -10.67
N GLY A 119 -1.68 12.59 -9.85
CA GLY A 119 -3.03 12.23 -9.45
C GLY A 119 -3.06 11.26 -8.27
N CYS A 120 -4.18 10.59 -8.05
CA CYS A 120 -4.40 9.73 -6.90
C CYS A 120 -3.37 8.58 -6.81
N LEU A 121 -2.90 8.28 -5.58
CA LEU A 121 -1.86 7.27 -5.28
C LEU A 121 -2.23 5.87 -5.79
N HIS A 122 -3.53 5.58 -5.89
CA HIS A 122 -3.99 4.30 -6.43
C HIS A 122 -3.54 4.05 -7.88
N GLY A 123 -3.39 5.11 -8.68
CA GLY A 123 -3.06 5.03 -10.11
C GLY A 123 -1.59 4.73 -10.41
N TYR A 124 -0.66 5.03 -9.49
CA TYR A 124 0.78 4.89 -9.74
C TYR A 124 1.57 4.21 -8.61
N SER A 125 0.91 3.84 -7.51
CA SER A 125 1.53 3.00 -6.47
C SER A 125 1.90 1.61 -7.01
N ALA A 126 2.76 0.89 -6.29
CA ALA A 126 3.13 -0.49 -6.63
C ALA A 126 1.95 -1.48 -6.57
N PHE A 127 0.81 -1.10 -5.98
CA PHE A 127 -0.34 -1.99 -5.75
C PHE A 127 -0.90 -2.63 -7.04
N PRO A 128 -1.27 -1.85 -8.08
CA PRO A 128 -1.70 -2.42 -9.37
C PRO A 128 -0.57 -3.13 -10.12
N PHE A 129 0.66 -2.60 -10.07
CA PHE A 129 1.77 -3.12 -10.86
C PHE A 129 2.22 -4.51 -10.45
N GLU A 130 2.22 -4.81 -9.15
CA GLU A 130 2.71 -6.10 -8.67
C GLU A 130 1.83 -7.27 -9.11
N ASN A 131 0.51 -7.07 -9.18
CA ASN A 131 -0.42 -8.04 -9.74
C ASN A 131 -0.24 -8.16 -11.27
N TYR A 132 -0.11 -7.03 -11.96
CA TYR A 132 0.01 -7.00 -13.43
C TYR A 132 1.33 -7.61 -13.93
N MET A 133 2.41 -7.52 -13.15
CA MET A 133 3.71 -8.11 -13.49
C MET A 133 3.62 -9.63 -13.71
N SER A 134 2.77 -10.34 -12.96
CA SER A 134 2.53 -11.77 -13.19
C SER A 134 1.91 -12.01 -14.56
N LYS A 135 0.88 -11.23 -14.90
CA LYS A 135 0.19 -11.30 -16.19
C LYS A 135 1.13 -10.99 -17.36
N LEU A 136 2.03 -10.00 -17.20
CA LEU A 136 3.07 -9.70 -18.19
C LEU A 136 4.05 -10.88 -18.39
N LYS A 137 4.43 -11.57 -17.31
CA LYS A 137 5.28 -12.77 -17.41
C LYS A 137 4.58 -13.90 -18.16
N ASP A 138 3.29 -14.09 -17.95
CA ASP A 138 2.52 -15.13 -18.64
C ASP A 138 2.44 -14.89 -20.16
N TYR A 139 2.50 -13.62 -20.59
CA TYR A 139 2.59 -13.26 -22.00
C TYR A 139 3.95 -13.58 -22.62
N MET A 140 5.02 -13.59 -21.82
CA MET A 140 6.39 -13.84 -22.26
C MET A 140 6.79 -15.28 -21.98
N ARG A 141 6.56 -16.18 -22.94
CA ARG A 141 6.90 -17.61 -22.79
C ARG A 141 8.36 -17.91 -23.11
N LYS A 142 8.99 -17.09 -23.94
CA LYS A 142 10.39 -17.21 -24.36
C LYS A 142 11.10 -15.86 -24.25
N PRO A 143 12.43 -15.83 -24.05
CA PRO A 143 13.19 -14.57 -23.99
C PRO A 143 13.30 -13.86 -25.34
N GLU A 144 13.03 -14.54 -26.46
CA GLU A 144 13.11 -13.98 -27.80
C GLU A 144 11.91 -13.10 -28.15
N ARG A 145 12.15 -11.92 -28.72
CA ARG A 145 11.09 -11.02 -29.22
C ARG A 145 9.96 -10.73 -28.21
N PRO A 146 10.30 -10.26 -26.99
CA PRO A 146 9.32 -10.05 -25.91
C PRO A 146 8.22 -9.05 -26.30
N LEU A 147 8.54 -8.01 -27.08
CA LEU A 147 7.57 -7.03 -27.55
C LEU A 147 6.53 -7.62 -28.52
N GLU A 148 6.96 -8.47 -29.46
CA GLU A 148 6.05 -9.16 -30.39
C GLU A 148 5.12 -10.12 -29.64
N GLN A 149 5.67 -10.91 -28.71
CA GLN A 149 4.88 -11.81 -27.87
C GLN A 149 3.82 -11.04 -27.06
N LEU A 150 4.23 -9.95 -26.41
CA LEU A 150 3.34 -9.08 -25.65
C LEU A 150 2.24 -8.48 -26.53
N TYR A 151 2.60 -7.90 -27.67
CA TYR A 151 1.67 -7.28 -28.61
C TYR A 151 0.62 -8.29 -29.09
N ASN A 152 1.06 -9.47 -29.53
CA ASN A 152 0.15 -10.51 -30.02
C ASN A 152 -0.85 -10.94 -28.94
N ARG A 153 -0.41 -11.14 -27.69
CA ARG A 153 -1.29 -11.50 -26.57
C ARG A 153 -2.29 -10.40 -26.20
N ILE A 154 -1.87 -9.14 -26.19
CA ILE A 154 -2.77 -8.00 -25.95
C ILE A 154 -3.82 -7.91 -27.06
N MET A 155 -3.42 -8.13 -28.31
CA MET A 155 -4.34 -8.10 -29.45
C MET A 155 -5.33 -9.28 -29.46
N GLU A 156 -4.93 -10.45 -28.96
CA GLU A 156 -5.83 -11.58 -28.73
C GLU A 156 -6.89 -11.25 -27.66
N GLU A 157 -6.49 -10.70 -26.52
CA GLU A 157 -7.43 -10.31 -25.44
C GLU A 157 -8.42 -9.22 -25.86
N ARG A 158 -8.01 -8.26 -26.69
CA ARG A 158 -8.89 -7.17 -27.17
C ARG A 158 -9.93 -7.61 -28.21
N LYS A 159 -9.78 -8.79 -28.81
CA LYS A 159 -10.70 -9.33 -29.82
C LYS A 159 -11.81 -10.20 -29.21
N LEU A 160 -11.72 -10.51 -27.91
CA LEU A 160 -12.74 -11.19 -27.12
C LEU A 160 -13.68 -10.15 -26.49
#